data_AF-A0ABD7QEQ1-F1
#
_entry.id   AF-A0ABD7QEQ1-F1
#
_cell.length_a   1.000
_cell.length_b   1.000
_cell.length_c   1.000
_cell.angle_alpha   90.00
_cell.angle_beta   90.00
_cell.angle_gamma   90.00
#
_symmetry.space_group_name_H-M   'P 1'
#
loop_
_entity.id
_entity.type
_entity.pdbx_description
1 polymer ?
#
loop_
_entity_poly.entity_id
_entity_poly.type
_entity_poly.pdbx_seq_one_letter_code
_entity_poly.pdbx_strand_id
1 'polypeptide(L)'
;MSIKNKNAANHLSGRKRAAGRVLRPACGLLVFATCATAVFSAQAQPQPTQQADVQTFAIPAGDLTPALQSLASSARVILTFTPEQTRGKSTAGLQGRYGLSEAFSRLLAGSGLRQLKLGILAGIDEATASARINQYERGIHTPDFALACRLAEVLNIPACYFYTVEDDLAEVVAGWYQR
;
A
#
# COMPACT_ATOMS: atom_id res chain seq x y z
N MET A 1 3.82 -3.45 3.01
CA MET A 1 5.10 -3.97 3.56
C MET A 1 5.22 -3.44 4.97
N SER A 2 4.78 -4.21 5.97
CA SER A 2 4.84 -3.82 7.40
C SER A 2 6.00 -4.58 8.03
N ILE A 3 7.14 -3.89 8.21
CA ILE A 3 8.30 -4.45 8.91
C ILE A 3 8.01 -4.27 10.41
N LYS A 4 7.27 -5.20 11.02
CA LYS A 4 6.95 -5.10 12.45
C LYS A 4 8.21 -5.31 13.30
N ASN A 5 8.65 -4.25 13.98
CA ASN A 5 9.68 -4.33 15.00
C ASN A 5 9.15 -5.14 16.21
N LYS A 6 9.74 -6.32 16.44
CA LYS A 6 9.36 -7.22 17.55
C LYS A 6 9.63 -6.61 18.95
N ASN A 7 10.40 -5.53 19.05
CA ASN A 7 10.74 -4.92 20.34
C ASN A 7 9.57 -4.19 21.03
N ALA A 8 8.47 -3.91 20.31
CA ALA A 8 7.30 -3.25 20.90
C ALA A 8 6.33 -4.20 21.63
N ALA A 9 6.46 -5.51 21.44
CA ALA A 9 5.49 -6.48 21.97
C ALA A 9 5.62 -6.72 23.49
N ASN A 10 6.65 -6.19 24.16
CA ASN A 10 6.97 -6.59 25.54
C ASN A 10 6.54 -5.60 26.63
N HIS A 11 5.80 -4.52 26.33
CA HIS A 11 5.58 -3.49 27.36
C HIS A 11 4.21 -2.80 27.44
N LEU A 12 3.15 -3.32 26.82
CA LEU A 12 1.83 -2.69 26.90
C LEU A 12 0.70 -3.70 27.17
N SER A 13 0.86 -4.47 28.26
CA SER A 13 -0.29 -5.09 28.94
C SER A 13 -1.02 -4.02 29.75
N GLY A 14 -2.27 -3.75 29.38
CA GLY A 14 -3.25 -3.13 30.25
C GLY A 14 -3.29 -1.61 30.21
N ARG A 15 -4.15 -1.07 29.34
CA ARG A 15 -4.87 0.18 29.63
C ARG A 15 -6.15 0.28 28.79
N LYS A 16 -7.27 -0.10 29.41
CA LYS A 16 -8.63 0.11 28.90
C LYS A 16 -8.87 1.62 28.76
N ARG A 17 -9.18 2.11 27.56
CA ARG A 17 -9.63 3.50 27.36
C ARG A 17 -11.12 3.60 27.67
N ALA A 18 -11.45 4.38 28.70
CA ALA A 18 -12.81 4.77 29.02
C ALA A 18 -13.33 5.82 28.02
N ALA A 19 -14.52 5.57 27.48
CA ALA A 19 -15.23 6.47 26.57
C ALA A 19 -15.74 7.70 27.33
N GLY A 20 -15.21 8.88 26.97
CA GLY A 20 -15.67 10.19 27.44
C GLY A 20 -16.95 10.61 26.73
N ARG A 21 -17.92 11.07 27.53
CA ARG A 21 -19.34 11.28 27.26
C ARG A 21 -19.62 12.52 26.38
N VAL A 22 -20.55 12.39 25.45
CA VAL A 22 -21.07 13.44 24.57
C VAL A 22 -21.80 14.53 25.39
N LEU A 23 -21.39 15.79 25.22
CA LEU A 23 -22.02 16.96 25.84
C LEU A 23 -23.03 17.57 24.86
N ARG A 24 -24.30 17.65 25.31
CA ARG A 24 -25.47 18.19 24.59
C ARG A 24 -25.40 19.73 24.53
N PRO A 25 -25.74 20.41 23.42
CA PRO A 25 -26.06 21.82 23.46
C PRO A 25 -27.55 22.04 23.80
N ALA A 26 -27.78 22.96 24.72
CA ALA A 26 -29.08 23.35 25.25
C ALA A 26 -29.80 24.37 24.35
N CYS A 27 -31.13 24.32 24.47
CA CYS A 27 -32.14 25.09 23.79
C CYS A 27 -32.06 26.60 24.06
N GLY A 28 -32.25 27.43 23.02
CA GLY A 28 -32.46 28.88 23.13
C GLY A 28 -33.16 29.45 21.90
N LEU A 29 -34.49 29.46 21.92
CA LEU A 29 -35.37 30.38 21.16
C LEU A 29 -35.06 31.82 21.63
N LEU A 30 -35.09 32.92 20.86
CA LEU A 30 -36.04 33.40 19.84
C LEU A 30 -35.49 34.74 19.27
N VAL A 31 -35.75 35.06 18.00
CA VAL A 31 -36.25 36.35 17.47
C VAL A 31 -35.87 36.51 15.98
N PHE A 32 -36.90 36.81 15.20
CA PHE A 32 -36.97 36.82 13.74
C PHE A 32 -36.06 37.86 13.08
N ALA A 33 -35.18 37.38 12.21
CA ALA A 33 -34.73 38.12 11.04
C ALA A 33 -35.05 37.26 9.82
N THR A 34 -35.86 37.79 8.92
CA THR A 34 -36.18 37.20 7.61
C THR A 34 -34.91 37.14 6.75
N CYS A 35 -34.07 36.15 6.99
CA CYS A 35 -33.10 35.67 6.03
C CYS A 35 -33.66 34.35 5.49
N ALA A 36 -33.85 34.31 4.17
CA ALA A 36 -34.28 33.13 3.44
C ALA A 36 -33.65 31.86 4.04
N THR A 37 -34.49 30.88 4.37
CA THR A 37 -34.04 29.55 4.75
C THR A 37 -33.35 28.93 3.55
N ALA A 38 -32.06 29.23 3.39
CA ALA A 38 -31.17 28.41 2.59
C ALA A 38 -31.10 27.06 3.32
N VAL A 39 -31.98 26.15 2.92
CA VAL A 39 -31.81 24.73 3.17
C VAL A 39 -30.42 24.41 2.66
N PHE A 40 -29.46 24.29 3.57
CA PHE A 40 -28.13 23.80 3.25
C PHE A 40 -28.33 22.32 2.95
N SER A 41 -28.74 22.02 1.71
CA SER A 41 -28.55 20.72 1.14
C SER A 41 -27.06 20.46 1.29
N ALA A 42 -26.69 19.57 2.20
CA ALA A 42 -25.39 18.94 2.19
C ALA A 42 -25.28 18.23 0.85
N GLN A 43 -24.87 18.96 -0.19
CA GLN A 43 -24.53 18.39 -1.46
C GLN A 43 -23.26 17.60 -1.17
N ALA A 44 -23.45 16.32 -0.88
CA ALA A 44 -22.44 15.31 -1.12
C ALA A 44 -22.13 15.40 -2.60
N GLN A 45 -21.21 16.31 -2.95
CA GLN A 45 -20.58 16.28 -4.26
C GLN A 45 -19.98 14.87 -4.36
N PRO A 46 -20.35 14.08 -5.37
CA PRO A 46 -19.60 12.88 -5.67
C PRO A 46 -18.17 13.34 -5.92
N GLN A 47 -17.29 13.04 -4.96
CA GLN A 47 -15.86 13.12 -5.19
C GLN A 47 -15.58 12.33 -6.46
N PRO A 48 -14.73 12.82 -7.37
CA PRO A 48 -14.29 12.02 -8.50
C PRO A 48 -13.59 10.79 -7.93
N THR A 49 -14.32 9.68 -7.80
CA THR A 49 -13.72 8.36 -7.71
C THR A 49 -12.89 8.24 -8.97
N GLN A 50 -11.56 8.27 -8.81
CA GLN A 50 -10.62 7.92 -9.87
C GLN A 50 -11.07 6.57 -10.42
N GLN A 51 -11.70 6.59 -11.59
CA GLN A 51 -12.14 5.38 -12.28
C GLN A 51 -10.87 4.65 -12.68
N ALA A 52 -10.47 3.68 -11.86
CA ALA A 52 -9.47 2.71 -12.26
C ALA A 52 -9.99 2.06 -13.54
N ASP A 53 -9.24 2.16 -14.64
CA ASP A 53 -9.57 1.50 -15.90
C ASP A 53 -9.55 -0.01 -15.67
N VAL A 54 -10.72 -0.58 -15.32
CA VAL A 54 -10.87 -1.99 -14.94
C VAL A 54 -11.09 -2.82 -16.20
N GLN A 55 -10.09 -3.63 -16.55
CA GLN A 55 -10.12 -4.54 -17.68
C GLN A 55 -10.26 -6.00 -17.22
N THR A 56 -10.81 -6.85 -18.10
CA THR A 56 -10.94 -8.29 -17.83
C THR A 56 -9.68 -9.00 -18.30
N PHE A 57 -9.02 -9.72 -17.40
CA PHE A 57 -7.83 -10.52 -17.70
C PHE A 57 -8.09 -11.99 -17.43
N ALA A 58 -7.53 -12.85 -18.30
CA ALA A 58 -7.56 -14.30 -18.16
C ALA A 58 -6.17 -14.86 -18.52
N ILE A 59 -5.26 -14.80 -17.56
CA ILE A 59 -3.88 -15.28 -17.68
C ILE A 59 -3.74 -16.57 -16.86
N PRO A 60 -3.36 -17.70 -17.48
CA PRO A 60 -3.20 -18.96 -16.76
C PRO A 60 -1.99 -18.91 -15.81
N ALA A 61 -1.99 -19.80 -14.81
CA ALA A 61 -0.80 -20.05 -13.99
C ALA A 61 0.28 -20.74 -14.83
N GLY A 62 1.55 -20.42 -14.57
CA GLY A 62 2.67 -20.97 -15.33
C GLY A 62 3.89 -20.06 -15.29
N ASP A 63 4.70 -20.12 -16.34
CA ASP A 63 5.90 -19.29 -16.49
C ASP A 63 5.57 -17.80 -16.52
N LEU A 64 6.40 -17.01 -15.83
CA LEU A 64 6.16 -15.58 -15.69
C LEU A 64 6.35 -14.78 -16.99
N THR A 65 7.28 -15.21 -17.86
CA THR A 65 7.58 -14.53 -19.13
C THR A 65 6.36 -14.43 -20.07
N PRO A 66 5.70 -15.54 -20.46
CA PRO A 66 4.53 -15.46 -21.34
C PRO A 66 3.35 -14.74 -20.66
N ALA A 67 3.23 -14.86 -19.33
CA ALA A 67 2.20 -14.18 -18.57
C ALA A 67 2.35 -12.65 -18.62
N LEU A 68 3.57 -12.13 -18.42
CA LEU A 68 3.85 -10.69 -18.50
C LEU A 68 3.63 -10.13 -19.90
N GLN A 69 3.98 -10.90 -20.94
CA GLN A 69 3.76 -10.50 -22.32
C GLN A 69 2.27 -10.42 -22.68
N SER A 70 1.47 -11.37 -22.19
CA SER A 70 0.00 -11.37 -22.34
C SER A 70 -0.66 -10.18 -21.61
N LEU A 71 -0.16 -9.83 -20.42
CA LEU A 71 -0.63 -8.66 -19.68
C LEU A 71 -0.27 -7.35 -20.40
N ALA A 72 0.96 -7.23 -20.91
CA ALA A 72 1.42 -6.05 -21.64
C ALA A 72 0.60 -5.80 -22.92
N SER A 73 0.34 -6.86 -23.68
CA SER A 73 -0.40 -6.78 -24.94
C SER A 73 -1.88 -6.44 -24.72
N SER A 74 -2.52 -7.01 -23.70
CA SER A 74 -3.91 -6.71 -23.36
C SER A 74 -4.10 -5.28 -22.83
N ALA A 75 -3.17 -4.79 -22.01
CA ALA A 75 -3.22 -3.44 -21.46
C ALA A 75 -2.63 -2.35 -22.37
N ARG A 76 -2.11 -2.72 -23.56
CA ARG A 76 -1.43 -1.82 -24.52
C ARG A 76 -0.29 -1.00 -23.90
N VAL A 77 0.44 -1.60 -22.97
CA VAL A 77 1.61 -0.98 -22.36
C VAL A 77 2.88 -1.67 -22.81
N ILE A 78 3.95 -0.88 -22.97
CA ILE A 78 5.27 -1.43 -23.22
C ILE A 78 5.91 -1.78 -21.88
N LEU A 79 6.34 -3.04 -21.75
CA LEU A 79 7.13 -3.50 -20.62
C LEU A 79 8.54 -3.84 -21.09
N THR A 80 9.52 -3.38 -20.33
CA THR A 80 10.93 -3.74 -20.49
C THR A 80 11.37 -4.58 -19.29
N PHE A 81 11.92 -5.75 -19.58
CA PHE A 81 12.51 -6.67 -18.62
C PHE A 81 13.54 -7.56 -19.33
N THR A 82 14.50 -8.09 -18.58
CA THR A 82 15.46 -9.05 -19.13
C THR A 82 14.96 -10.48 -18.92
N PRO A 83 15.24 -11.43 -19.84
CA PRO A 83 14.85 -12.84 -19.67
C PRO A 83 15.46 -13.48 -18.42
N GLU A 84 16.61 -12.98 -17.96
CA GLU A 84 17.28 -13.41 -16.74
C GLU A 84 16.45 -13.08 -15.48
N GLN A 85 15.70 -11.96 -15.48
CA GLN A 85 14.83 -11.59 -14.37
C GLN A 85 13.62 -12.52 -14.23
N THR A 86 13.09 -13.04 -15.34
CA THR A 86 11.89 -13.89 -15.34
C THR A 86 12.19 -15.39 -15.38
N ARG A 87 13.44 -15.79 -15.61
CA ARG A 87 13.84 -17.21 -15.71
C ARG A 87 13.55 -17.96 -14.40
N GLY A 88 12.89 -19.11 -14.53
CA GLY A 88 12.55 -19.98 -13.41
C GLY A 88 11.54 -19.37 -12.43
N LYS A 89 10.92 -18.24 -12.79
CA LYS A 89 9.84 -17.61 -12.01
C LYS A 89 8.50 -18.02 -12.57
N SER A 90 7.57 -18.32 -11.68
CA SER A 90 6.19 -18.65 -12.01
C SER A 90 5.23 -17.63 -11.43
N THR A 91 4.03 -17.61 -11.98
CA THR A 91 2.90 -16.84 -11.49
C THR A 91 1.71 -17.77 -11.22
N ALA A 92 0.89 -17.40 -10.25
CA ALA A 92 -0.40 -18.06 -10.00
C ALA A 92 -1.45 -17.75 -11.08
N GLY A 93 -1.12 -16.89 -12.04
CA GLY A 93 -2.04 -16.40 -13.05
C GLY A 93 -2.96 -15.30 -12.52
N LEU A 94 -3.86 -14.83 -13.36
CA LEU A 94 -4.79 -13.76 -13.06
C LEU A 94 -6.10 -13.98 -13.80
N GLN A 95 -7.21 -14.08 -13.07
CA GLN A 95 -8.55 -14.21 -13.65
C GLN A 95 -9.50 -13.23 -12.99
N GLY A 96 -10.22 -12.45 -13.80
CA GLY A 96 -11.22 -11.50 -13.34
C GLY A 96 -10.99 -10.09 -13.85
N ARG A 97 -11.62 -9.12 -13.17
CA ARG A 97 -11.62 -7.71 -13.54
C ARG A 97 -10.67 -6.94 -12.62
N TYR A 98 -9.63 -6.34 -13.19
CA TYR A 98 -8.62 -5.61 -12.43
C TYR A 98 -8.18 -4.35 -13.17
N GLY A 99 -7.71 -3.35 -12.42
CA GLY A 99 -6.92 -2.26 -13.00
C GLY A 99 -5.50 -2.73 -13.33
N LEU A 100 -4.80 -2.01 -14.19
CA LEU A 100 -3.47 -2.40 -14.67
C LEU A 100 -2.45 -2.62 -13.53
N SER A 101 -2.37 -1.67 -12.60
CA SER A 101 -1.44 -1.73 -11.45
C SER A 101 -1.72 -2.94 -10.56
N GLU A 102 -2.99 -3.25 -10.35
CA GLU A 102 -3.41 -4.40 -9.56
C GLU A 102 -3.16 -5.72 -10.30
N ALA A 103 -3.44 -5.77 -11.60
CA ALA A 103 -3.13 -6.90 -12.46
C ALA A 103 -1.63 -7.25 -12.42
N PHE A 104 -0.76 -6.25 -12.57
CA PHE A 104 0.70 -6.43 -12.42
C PHE A 104 1.08 -6.92 -11.03
N SER A 105 0.54 -6.29 -9.98
CA SER A 105 0.89 -6.61 -8.60
C SER A 105 0.53 -8.05 -8.23
N ARG A 106 -0.59 -8.56 -8.75
CA ARG A 106 -1.05 -9.93 -8.58
C ARG A 106 -0.24 -10.91 -9.42
N LEU A 107 0.04 -10.57 -10.68
CA LEU A 107 0.82 -11.44 -11.55
C LEU A 107 2.26 -11.63 -11.05
N LEU A 108 2.85 -10.57 -10.48
CA LEU A 108 4.17 -10.60 -9.86
C LEU A 108 4.15 -11.09 -8.40
N ALA A 109 2.99 -11.39 -7.83
CA ALA A 109 2.91 -11.89 -6.47
C ALA A 109 3.62 -13.25 -6.38
N GLY A 110 4.53 -13.38 -5.43
CA GLY A 110 5.30 -14.62 -5.22
C GLY A 110 6.49 -14.82 -6.17
N SER A 111 6.63 -14.03 -7.25
CA SER A 111 7.81 -14.16 -8.14
C SER A 111 9.11 -13.60 -7.53
N GLY A 112 8.98 -12.72 -6.53
CA GLY A 112 10.09 -12.03 -5.90
C GLY A 112 10.59 -10.81 -6.68
N LEU A 113 10.01 -10.50 -7.85
CA LEU A 113 10.45 -9.36 -8.68
C LEU A 113 10.12 -8.00 -8.07
N ARG A 114 9.01 -7.91 -7.32
CA ARG A 114 8.66 -6.69 -6.57
C ARG A 114 9.68 -6.40 -5.48
N GLN A 115 10.06 -7.43 -4.73
CA GLN A 115 11.10 -7.37 -3.71
C GLN A 115 12.48 -7.09 -4.31
N LEU A 116 12.81 -7.71 -5.45
CA LEU A 116 14.06 -7.48 -6.19
C LEU A 116 14.21 -6.00 -6.53
N LYS A 117 13.21 -5.42 -7.21
CA LYS A 117 13.23 -4.02 -7.62
C LYS A 117 13.35 -3.08 -6.41
N LEU A 118 12.58 -3.33 -5.35
CA LEU A 118 12.64 -2.52 -4.13
C LEU A 118 14.02 -2.59 -3.47
N GLY A 119 14.60 -3.78 -3.35
CA GLY A 119 15.90 -3.97 -2.73
C GLY A 119 17.03 -3.27 -3.50
N ILE A 120 17.04 -3.38 -4.84
CA ILE A 120 18.02 -2.70 -5.70
C ILE A 120 17.93 -1.19 -5.52
N LEU A 121 16.72 -0.62 -5.57
CA LEU A 121 16.51 0.80 -5.38
C LEU A 121 16.95 1.27 -3.98
N ALA A 122 16.82 0.42 -2.96
CA ALA A 122 17.29 0.68 -1.61
C ALA A 122 18.81 0.41 -1.40
N GLY A 123 19.55 0.12 -2.47
CA GLY A 123 20.99 -0.11 -2.45
C GLY A 123 21.41 -1.50 -1.97
N ILE A 124 20.52 -2.50 -2.04
CA ILE A 124 20.88 -3.90 -1.82
C ILE A 124 21.37 -4.49 -3.14
N ASP A 125 22.42 -5.29 -3.08
CA ASP A 125 22.94 -6.06 -4.21
C ASP A 125 21.85 -6.90 -4.90
N GLU A 126 21.80 -6.86 -6.24
CA GLU A 126 20.77 -7.49 -7.07
C GLU A 126 20.61 -8.99 -6.77
N ALA A 127 21.71 -9.71 -6.56
CA ALA A 127 21.67 -11.15 -6.32
C ALA A 127 20.97 -11.53 -4.99
N THR A 128 20.99 -10.63 -4.01
CA THR A 128 20.42 -10.87 -2.66
C THR A 128 19.19 -10.05 -2.33
N ALA A 129 18.88 -9.03 -3.13
CA ALA A 129 17.81 -8.06 -2.88
C ALA A 129 16.46 -8.72 -2.61
N SER A 130 16.00 -9.61 -3.51
CA SER A 130 14.71 -10.29 -3.35
C SER A 130 14.63 -11.12 -2.06
N ALA A 131 15.68 -11.88 -1.77
CA ALA A 131 15.74 -12.75 -0.58
C ALA A 131 15.78 -11.95 0.72
N ARG A 132 16.63 -10.91 0.82
CA ARG A 132 16.75 -10.06 2.01
C ARG A 132 15.45 -9.30 2.28
N ILE A 133 14.86 -8.69 1.26
CA ILE A 133 13.59 -7.99 1.40
C ILE A 133 12.49 -8.94 1.87
N ASN A 134 12.38 -10.15 1.30
CA ASN A 134 11.42 -11.16 1.75
C ASN A 134 11.64 -11.60 3.21
N GLN A 135 12.89 -11.70 3.67
CA GLN A 135 13.20 -11.99 5.08
C GLN A 135 12.74 -10.87 6.01
N TYR A 136 12.87 -9.60 5.59
CA TYR A 136 12.39 -8.44 6.33
C TYR A 136 10.86 -8.38 6.37
N GLU A 137 10.18 -8.63 5.24
CA GLU A 137 8.72 -8.70 5.17
C GLU A 137 8.13 -9.75 6.11
N ARG A 138 8.85 -10.86 6.31
CA ARG A 138 8.44 -11.96 7.19
C ARG A 138 8.88 -11.77 8.64
N GLY A 139 9.61 -10.68 8.95
CA GLY A 139 10.14 -10.41 10.29
C GLY A 139 11.17 -11.44 10.78
N ILE A 140 11.83 -12.15 9.85
CA ILE A 140 12.94 -13.07 10.17
C ILE A 140 14.16 -12.24 10.58
N HIS A 141 14.43 -11.19 9.81
CA HIS A 141 15.46 -10.20 10.11
C HIS A 141 14.86 -8.80 10.15
N THR A 142 15.58 -7.87 10.75
CA THR A 142 15.28 -6.44 10.72
C THR A 142 16.38 -5.73 9.94
N PRO A 143 16.03 -4.83 9.00
CA PRO A 143 17.04 -3.99 8.37
C PRO A 143 17.69 -3.07 9.42
N ASP A 144 18.95 -2.71 9.21
CA ASP A 144 19.55 -1.62 9.98
C ASP A 144 18.84 -0.28 9.69
N PHE A 145 19.07 0.71 10.54
CA PHE A 145 18.39 2.01 10.41
C PHE A 145 18.70 2.72 9.09
N ALA A 146 19.94 2.63 8.60
CA ALA A 146 20.32 3.27 7.34
C ALA A 146 19.58 2.65 6.14
N LEU A 147 19.43 1.32 6.12
CA LEU A 147 18.65 0.61 5.12
C LEU A 147 17.16 0.89 5.27
N ALA A 148 16.63 1.00 6.50
CA ALA A 148 15.25 1.40 6.74
C ALA A 148 14.96 2.80 6.17
N CYS A 149 15.86 3.78 6.35
CA CYS A 149 15.74 5.10 5.74
C CYS A 149 15.70 5.04 4.21
N ARG A 150 16.64 4.29 3.58
CA ARG A 150 16.64 4.12 2.11
C ARG A 150 15.37 3.45 1.60
N LEU A 151 14.86 2.45 2.30
CA LEU A 151 13.57 1.82 1.96
C LEU A 151 12.42 2.82 2.07
N ALA A 152 12.44 3.69 3.07
CA ALA A 152 11.43 4.73 3.26
C ALA A 152 11.44 5.74 2.09
N GLU A 153 12.63 6.19 1.69
CA GLU A 153 12.80 7.09 0.54
C GLU A 153 12.25 6.47 -0.75
N VAL A 154 12.59 5.22 -1.05
CA VAL A 154 12.10 4.51 -2.25
C VAL A 154 10.58 4.31 -2.21
N LEU A 155 10.01 4.03 -1.04
CA LEU A 155 8.57 3.82 -0.86
C LEU A 155 7.79 5.13 -0.70
N ASN A 156 8.48 6.27 -0.66
CA ASN A 156 7.92 7.59 -0.41
C ASN A 156 7.06 7.63 0.87
N ILE A 157 7.64 7.13 1.97
CA ILE A 157 7.06 7.13 3.32
C ILE A 157 8.12 7.57 4.33
N PRO A 158 7.74 8.12 5.49
CA PRO A 158 8.71 8.54 6.49
C PRO A 158 9.29 7.30 7.20
N ALA A 159 10.59 7.33 7.55
CA ALA A 159 11.27 6.17 8.15
C ALA A 159 10.63 5.69 9.46
N CYS A 160 10.01 6.60 10.23
CA CYS A 160 9.28 6.27 11.46
C CYS A 160 8.06 5.35 11.22
N TYR A 161 7.54 5.28 9.99
CA TYR A 161 6.47 4.36 9.60
C TYR A 161 6.83 2.90 9.94
N PHE A 162 8.09 2.47 9.71
CA PHE A 162 8.53 1.11 10.00
C PHE A 162 8.60 0.77 11.49
N TYR A 163 8.61 1.77 12.36
CA TYR A 163 8.74 1.59 13.80
C TYR A 163 7.45 1.88 14.56
N THR A 164 6.40 2.30 13.85
CA THR A 164 5.09 2.59 14.42
C THR A 164 4.31 1.29 14.59
N VAL A 165 3.79 1.05 15.79
CA VAL A 165 3.18 -0.23 16.18
C VAL A 165 1.69 -0.23 15.88
N GLU A 166 1.06 0.90 16.14
CA GLU A 166 -0.34 1.16 15.91
C GLU A 166 -0.57 1.44 14.42
N ASP A 167 -1.33 0.57 13.75
CA ASP A 167 -1.63 0.70 12.32
C ASP A 167 -2.29 2.05 12.01
N ASP A 168 -3.23 2.51 12.84
CA ASP A 168 -3.90 3.82 12.72
C ASP A 168 -2.91 4.99 12.74
N LEU A 169 -1.89 4.93 13.61
CA LEU A 169 -0.87 5.99 13.71
C LEU A 169 0.07 5.95 12.50
N ALA A 170 0.43 4.75 12.03
CA ALA A 170 1.28 4.58 10.87
C ALA A 170 0.63 5.19 9.61
N GLU A 171 -0.68 5.01 9.45
CA GLU A 171 -1.45 5.62 8.35
C GLU A 171 -1.46 7.15 8.41
N VAL A 172 -1.66 7.73 9.60
CA VAL A 172 -1.62 9.20 9.80
C VAL A 172 -0.25 9.76 9.40
N VAL A 173 0.82 9.09 9.85
CA VAL A 173 2.19 9.50 9.60
C VAL A 173 2.56 9.39 8.12
N ALA A 174 2.11 8.32 7.43
CA ALA A 174 2.27 8.19 5.99
C ALA A 174 1.53 9.32 5.23
N GLY A 175 0.30 9.65 5.65
CA GLY A 175 -0.51 10.70 5.03
C GLY A 175 0.00 12.13 5.25
N TRP A 176 0.91 12.36 6.21
CA TRP A 176 1.61 13.64 6.37
C TRP A 176 2.78 13.80 5.40
N TYR A 177 3.45 12.70 5.06
CA TYR A 177 4.64 12.73 4.21
C TYR A 177 4.32 12.92 2.71
N GLN A 178 3.11 12.57 2.29
CA GLN A 178 2.66 12.68 0.89
C GLN A 178 2.04 14.05 0.55
N ARG A 179 2.07 15.01 1.48
CA ARG A 179 1.60 16.39 1.28
C ARG A 179 2.77 17.32 1.02
#